data_AF-A0A3D3HFE5-F1
#
_entry.id   AF-A0A3D3HFE5-F1
#
_cell.length_a   1.000
_cell.length_b   1.000
_cell.length_c   1.000
_cell.angle_alpha   90.00
_cell.angle_beta   90.00
_cell.angle_gamma   90.00
#
_symmetry.space_group_name_H-M   'P 1'
#
loop_
_entity.id
_entity.type
_entity.pdbx_description
1 polymer ?
#
loop_
_entity_poly.entity_id
_entity_poly.type
_entity_poly.pdbx_seq_one_letter_code
_entity_poly.pdbx_strand_id
1 'polypeptide(L)'
;VQDYLKIMTAQILCGDWDGYLYNKNNFYLYHNTQTGRFEYIPYDVDNTFGIDWFGINWAERNIYGWQPGGDQVRPLYDRIV
;
A
#
# COMPACT_ATOMS: atom_id res chain seq x y z
N VAL A 1 -13.33 3.59 -2.65
CA VAL A 1 -12.31 4.55 -3.16
C VAL A 1 -11.78 5.42 -2.03
N GLN A 2 -12.60 6.25 -1.38
CA GLN A 2 -12.13 7.15 -0.32
C GLN A 2 -11.35 6.46 0.80
N ASP A 3 -11.83 5.32 1.29
CA ASP A 3 -11.15 4.63 2.40
C ASP A 3 -9.83 3.98 1.99
N TYR A 4 -9.76 3.45 0.76
CA TYR A 4 -8.49 2.99 0.20
C TYR A 4 -7.48 4.13 0.05
N LEU A 5 -7.91 5.31 -0.41
CA LEU A 5 -7.03 6.49 -0.51
C LEU A 5 -6.47 6.91 0.86
N LYS A 6 -7.28 6.84 1.92
CA LYS A 6 -6.81 7.12 3.28
C LYS A 6 -5.74 6.11 3.73
N ILE A 7 -5.99 4.83 3.51
CA ILE A 7 -5.06 3.76 3.87
C ILE A 7 -3.77 3.87 3.08
N MET A 8 -3.86 4.07 1.77
CA MET A 8 -2.72 4.33 0.89
C MET A 8 -1.88 5.50 1.38
N THR A 9 -2.53 6.61 1.75
CA THR A 9 -1.82 7.78 2.30
C THR A 9 -1.11 7.42 3.60
N ALA A 10 -1.76 6.70 4.51
CA ALA A 10 -1.14 6.26 5.76
C ALA A 10 0.07 5.33 5.51
N GLN A 11 -0.04 4.38 4.59
CA GLN A 11 1.06 3.49 4.23
C GLN A 11 2.28 4.25 3.71
N ILE A 12 2.07 5.20 2.79
CA ILE A 12 3.16 6.02 2.25
C ILE A 12 3.79 6.89 3.35
N LEU A 13 2.99 7.57 4.17
CA LEU A 13 3.50 8.46 5.22
C LEU A 13 4.21 7.72 6.36
N CYS A 14 3.79 6.49 6.66
CA CYS A 14 4.43 5.64 7.66
C CYS A 14 5.62 4.86 7.09
N GLY A 15 5.90 4.94 5.79
CA GLY A 15 6.95 4.16 5.15
C GLY A 15 6.69 2.66 5.14
N ASP A 16 5.43 2.24 5.05
CA ASP A 16 5.01 0.83 4.96
C ASP A 16 5.43 0.24 3.61
N TRP A 17 6.56 -0.46 3.61
CA TRP A 17 7.07 -1.13 2.41
C TRP A 17 6.55 -2.56 2.28
N ASP A 18 6.06 -3.19 3.35
CA ASP A 18 5.64 -4.59 3.27
C ASP A 18 4.17 -4.73 2.84
N GLY A 19 3.39 -3.65 2.90
CA GLY A 19 2.02 -3.60 2.41
C GLY A 19 1.84 -3.87 0.89
N TYR A 20 0.58 -3.85 0.45
CA TYR A 20 0.20 -4.07 -0.96
C TYR A 20 1.02 -3.25 -1.95
N LEU A 21 1.19 -1.95 -1.67
CA LEU A 21 1.73 -0.99 -2.63
C LEU A 21 3.16 -1.35 -3.06
N TYR A 22 4.04 -1.73 -2.12
CA TYR A 22 5.42 -2.06 -2.43
C TYR A 22 5.62 -3.57 -2.52
N ASN A 23 5.51 -4.32 -1.42
CA ASN A 23 5.83 -5.76 -1.40
C ASN A 23 4.65 -6.71 -1.71
N LYS A 24 3.44 -6.20 -1.96
CA LYS A 24 2.24 -7.04 -2.25
C LYS A 24 1.84 -7.95 -1.09
N ASN A 25 2.18 -7.60 0.15
CA ASN A 25 1.90 -8.40 1.33
C ASN A 25 1.01 -7.63 2.32
N ASN A 26 0.63 -8.28 3.42
CA ASN A 26 0.04 -7.64 4.60
C ASN A 26 -1.25 -6.84 4.35
N PHE A 27 -2.19 -7.45 3.61
CA PHE A 27 -3.53 -6.89 3.42
C PHE A 27 -4.59 -7.97 3.21
N TYR A 28 -5.84 -7.60 3.50
CA TYR A 28 -7.02 -8.35 3.11
C TYR A 28 -7.93 -7.52 2.20
N LEU A 29 -8.64 -8.22 1.31
CA LEU A 29 -9.76 -7.66 0.56
C LEU A 29 -11.04 -8.31 1.06
N TYR A 30 -11.91 -7.50 1.65
CA TYR A 30 -13.22 -7.93 2.09
C TYR A 30 -14.27 -7.55 1.06
N HIS A 31 -15.01 -8.53 0.54
CA HIS A 31 -16.16 -8.26 -0.32
C HIS A 31 -17.41 -8.03 0.54
N ASN A 32 -17.79 -6.76 0.71
CA ASN A 32 -18.98 -6.39 1.45
C ASN A 32 -20.23 -6.74 0.64
N THR A 33 -20.96 -7.77 1.07
CA THR A 33 -22.14 -8.29 0.37
C THR A 33 -23.35 -7.34 0.40
N GLN A 34 -23.38 -6.38 1.32
CA GLN A 34 -24.44 -5.37 1.39
C GLN A 34 -24.23 -4.26 0.36
N THR A 35 -22.98 -3.87 0.11
CA THR A 35 -22.64 -2.75 -0.79
C THR A 35 -22.16 -3.22 -2.17
N GLY A 36 -21.79 -4.49 -2.31
CA GLY A 36 -21.18 -5.06 -3.52
C GLY A 36 -19.78 -4.51 -3.81
N ARG A 37 -19.11 -3.94 -2.79
CA ARG A 37 -17.80 -3.29 -2.93
C ARG A 37 -16.72 -4.05 -2.17
N PHE A 38 -15.49 -3.93 -2.65
CA PHE A 38 -14.32 -4.37 -1.90
C PHE A 38 -13.86 -3.28 -0.92
N GLU A 39 -13.56 -3.71 0.29
CA GLU A 39 -12.93 -2.93 1.35
C GLU A 39 -11.50 -3.44 1.55
N TYR A 40 -10.55 -2.53 1.67
CA TYR A 40 -9.15 -2.84 1.90
C TYR A 40 -8.88 -2.79 3.40
N ILE A 41 -8.24 -3.82 3.94
CA ILE A 41 -7.89 -3.91 5.35
C ILE A 41 -6.37 -4.10 5.45
N PRO A 42 -5.62 -3.12 6.01
CA PRO A 42 -4.19 -3.31 6.28
C PRO A 42 -4.01 -4.36 7.38
N TYR A 43 -2.97 -5.15 7.26
CA TYR A 43 -2.55 -6.13 8.24
C TYR A 43 -1.06 -5.91 8.55
N ASP A 44 -0.57 -6.42 9.67
CA ASP A 44 0.87 -6.50 10.01
C ASP A 44 1.72 -5.31 9.55
N VAL A 45 1.45 -4.13 10.14
CA VAL A 45 2.07 -2.85 9.78
C VAL A 45 3.33 -2.56 10.62
N ASP A 46 4.04 -3.60 11.05
CA ASP A 46 5.25 -3.48 11.86
C ASP A 46 6.45 -3.00 11.02
N ASN A 47 6.53 -3.37 9.74
CA ASN A 47 7.51 -2.91 8.75
C ASN A 47 7.25 -1.46 8.29
N THR A 48 7.19 -0.56 9.26
CA THR A 48 6.94 0.89 9.13
C THR A 48 7.96 1.69 9.94
N PHE A 49 7.89 3.03 9.85
CA PHE A 49 8.66 3.98 10.67
C PHE A 49 10.18 3.74 10.66
N GLY A 50 10.74 3.37 9.50
CA GLY A 50 12.18 3.26 9.28
C GLY A 50 12.76 1.86 9.46
N ILE A 51 11.94 0.84 9.77
CA ILE A 51 12.35 -0.56 9.58
C ILE A 51 12.59 -0.79 8.08
N ASP A 52 13.71 -1.40 7.72
CA ASP A 52 14.09 -1.62 6.31
C ASP A 52 14.94 -2.87 6.12
N TRP A 53 14.60 -3.65 5.09
CA TRP A 53 15.32 -4.86 4.66
C TRP A 53 15.90 -4.73 3.24
N PHE A 54 15.77 -3.57 2.58
CA PHE A 54 16.14 -3.36 1.17
C PHE A 54 17.31 -2.39 0.96
N GLY A 55 17.82 -1.75 2.01
CA GLY A 55 18.78 -0.65 1.91
C GLY A 55 18.15 0.64 1.37
N ILE A 56 16.85 0.85 1.58
CA ILE A 56 16.08 1.98 1.04
C ILE A 56 15.68 2.92 2.18
N ASN A 57 15.91 4.22 1.98
CA ASN A 57 15.36 5.23 2.87
C ASN A 57 13.89 5.51 2.52
N TRP A 58 12.98 4.82 3.22
CA TRP A 58 11.54 4.94 3.00
C TRP A 58 10.98 6.35 3.25
N ALA A 59 11.66 7.17 4.07
CA ALA A 59 11.26 8.56 4.34
C ALA A 59 11.55 9.51 3.17
N GLU A 60 12.45 9.15 2.25
CA GLU A 60 12.87 10.00 1.13
C GLU A 60 12.37 9.49 -0.23
N ARG A 61 11.65 8.37 -0.25
CA ARG A 61 11.15 7.76 -1.49
C ARG A 61 10.06 8.64 -2.13
N ASN A 62 10.11 8.75 -3.47
CA ASN A 62 9.10 9.47 -4.24
C ASN A 62 7.71 8.82 -4.10
N ILE A 63 6.76 9.54 -3.55
CA ILE A 63 5.38 9.08 -3.31
C ILE A 63 4.61 8.76 -4.60
N TYR A 64 4.94 9.42 -5.72
CA TYR A 64 4.33 9.15 -7.03
C TYR A 64 4.96 7.95 -7.75
N GLY A 65 6.08 7.45 -7.22
CA GLY A 65 6.77 6.24 -7.67
C GLY A 65 6.90 5.23 -6.54
N TRP A 66 5.91 5.19 -5.63
CA TRP A 66 6.03 4.39 -4.42
C TRP A 66 6.15 2.90 -4.73
N GLN A 67 5.32 2.36 -5.62
CA GLN A 67 5.43 0.98 -6.07
C GLN A 67 6.73 0.68 -6.84
N PRO A 68 7.16 -0.60 -6.97
CA PRO A 68 8.42 -0.96 -7.62
C PRO A 68 8.49 -0.69 -9.13
N GLY A 69 7.37 -0.39 -9.80
CA GLY A 69 7.30 -0.14 -11.24
C GLY A 69 7.55 -1.40 -12.09
N GLY A 70 7.84 -1.21 -13.37
CA GLY A 70 8.16 -2.30 -14.31
C GLY A 70 6.94 -3.17 -14.68
N ASP A 71 7.13 -4.49 -14.66
CA ASP A 71 6.10 -5.51 -14.90
C ASP A 71 5.24 -5.80 -13.65
N GLN A 72 5.56 -5.18 -12.52
CA GLN A 72 4.84 -5.39 -11.26
C GLN A 72 3.67 -4.42 -11.07
N VAL A 73 2.56 -4.70 -11.76
CA VAL A 73 1.32 -3.92 -11.70
C VAL A 73 0.68 -3.94 -10.30
N ARG A 74 0.10 -2.83 -9.86
CA ARG A 74 -0.77 -2.69 -8.67
C ARG A 74 -2.13 -2.14 -9.12
N PRO A 75 -3.09 -2.99 -9.55
CA PRO A 75 -4.36 -2.50 -10.08
C PRO A 75 -5.16 -1.55 -9.18
N LEU A 76 -5.00 -1.64 -7.86
CA LEU A 76 -5.66 -0.71 -6.92
C LEU A 76 -4.96 0.65 -6.84
N TYR A 77 -3.67 0.72 -7.17
CA TYR A 77 -2.86 1.94 -7.18
C TYR A 77 -2.83 2.57 -8.59
N ASP A 78 -2.50 1.78 -9.61
CA ASP A 78 -2.33 2.20 -11.02
C ASP A 78 -3.59 2.76 -11.69
N ARG A 79 -4.77 2.42 -11.17
CA ARG A 79 -6.05 2.91 -11.71
C ARG A 79 -6.55 4.16 -11.01
N ILE A 80 -5.87 4.57 -9.94
CA ILE A 80 -6.22 5.74 -9.13
C ILE A 80 -5.30 6.92 -9.44
N VAL A 81 -4.02 6.65 -9.68
CA VAL A 81 -2.99 7.62 -10.10
C VAL A 81 -3.00 7.74 -11.63
#